data_AF-A0A951X0A2-F1
#
_entry.id   AF-A0A951X0A2-F1
#
_cell.length_a   1.000
_cell.length_b   1.000
_cell.length_c   1.000
_cell.angle_alpha   90.00
_cell.angle_beta   90.00
_cell.angle_gamma   90.00
#
_symmetry.space_group_name_H-M   'P 1'
#
loop_
_entity.id
_entity.type
_entity.pdbx_description
1 polymer ?
#
loop_
_entity_poly.entity_id
_entity_poly.type
_entity_poly.pdbx_seq_one_letter_code
_entity_poly.pdbx_strand_id
1 'polypeptide(L)'
;MNRNLAEFQLFDIEVKVHWSFILVLAFGAFAYGTGPAGWLIGGMYGALSFLLLFLCVTLHEFGHALTARRFGVGTRSILLLPIGGVANLERIPEKPAQELAIVIAGPLVNFAIALLLLPVTWLAAGGTANLGFQALSANVQQPGVANLLLFLVSANVLLGIFNLLPAFPLDGGRILRALLALVMPYTQATWNAVLVGRLVAVAMAIFGIFTGAISLLLIAFFVYVGGSAELEAVSSRAVLRTVRARSALAPAAVRLYNSERVSRALDLIMSSYQTDYPVLDLAGQFVGVLTRPRLVHALRELGPDARIVDVMLPAADVPVCGPDTDLAEVWEKMGQSGSRVVAVKEGHQFLGVITNDDIAEVFQVMGAAIEGRDRRVTPPTQPSSAGEGPDYA
;
A
#
# COMPACT_ATOMS: atom_id res chain seq x y z
N MET A 1 17.42 0.29 -11.58
CA MET A 1 18.16 -0.92 -11.12
C MET A 1 17.12 -1.87 -10.56
N ASN A 2 16.76 -2.93 -11.31
CA ASN A 2 15.70 -3.87 -10.91
C ASN A 2 16.12 -4.57 -9.61
N ARG A 3 15.36 -4.35 -8.54
CA ARG A 3 15.59 -4.94 -7.20
C ARG A 3 14.95 -6.33 -7.06
N ASN A 4 14.44 -6.89 -8.16
CA ASN A 4 13.70 -8.14 -8.17
C ASN A 4 14.63 -9.29 -8.57
N LEU A 5 14.52 -10.39 -7.82
CA LEU A 5 15.23 -11.64 -8.04
C LEU A 5 14.64 -12.45 -9.19
N ALA A 6 13.32 -12.45 -9.31
CA ALA A 6 12.58 -13.17 -10.34
C ALA A 6 11.28 -12.44 -10.66
N GLU A 7 10.86 -12.51 -11.92
CA GLU A 7 9.61 -11.95 -12.43
C GLU A 7 8.99 -12.97 -13.38
N PHE A 8 7.71 -13.30 -13.17
CA PHE A 8 6.97 -14.21 -14.04
C PHE A 8 5.48 -13.82 -14.06
N GLN A 9 4.78 -14.16 -15.15
CA GLN A 9 3.36 -13.84 -15.31
C GLN A 9 2.50 -15.08 -15.08
N LEU A 10 1.49 -14.99 -14.22
CA LEU A 10 0.53 -16.04 -13.96
C LEU A 10 -0.88 -15.45 -13.90
N PHE A 11 -1.84 -16.04 -14.62
CA PHE A 11 -3.23 -15.54 -14.72
C PHE A 11 -3.35 -14.06 -15.14
N ASP A 12 -2.42 -13.58 -15.98
CA ASP A 12 -2.35 -12.19 -16.42
C ASP A 12 -1.93 -11.20 -15.30
N ILE A 13 -1.31 -11.72 -14.24
CA ILE A 13 -0.79 -10.95 -13.10
C ILE A 13 0.73 -11.16 -13.03
N GLU A 14 1.47 -10.06 -12.92
CA GLU A 14 2.93 -10.09 -12.80
C GLU A 14 3.34 -10.43 -11.36
N VAL A 15 4.00 -11.57 -11.14
CA VAL A 15 4.53 -11.96 -9.82
C VAL A 15 6.00 -11.58 -9.75
N LYS A 16 6.35 -10.72 -8.80
CA LYS A 16 7.69 -10.18 -8.55
C LYS A 16 8.22 -10.73 -7.24
N VAL A 17 9.43 -11.28 -7.27
CA VAL A 17 10.13 -11.75 -6.06
C VAL A 17 11.23 -10.76 -5.74
N HIS A 18 11.19 -10.10 -4.58
CA HIS A 18 12.24 -9.16 -4.20
C HIS A 18 13.52 -9.89 -3.77
N TRP A 19 14.71 -9.30 -3.98
CA TRP A 19 16.00 -9.94 -3.62
C TRP A 19 16.09 -10.40 -2.15
N SER A 20 15.43 -9.67 -1.26
CA SER A 20 15.42 -9.99 0.17
C SER A 20 14.70 -11.30 0.49
N PHE A 21 13.99 -11.90 -0.48
CA PHE A 21 13.40 -13.23 -0.36
C PHE A 21 14.45 -14.31 -0.04
N ILE A 22 15.68 -14.15 -0.54
CA ILE A 22 16.80 -15.06 -0.24
C ILE A 22 17.06 -15.13 1.27
N LEU A 23 16.89 -14.02 2.01
CA LEU A 23 17.11 -13.99 3.45
C LEU A 23 16.12 -14.89 4.20
N VAL A 24 14.90 -15.03 3.71
CA VAL A 24 13.90 -15.91 4.32
C VAL A 24 14.22 -17.37 4.06
N LEU A 25 14.64 -17.71 2.84
CA LEU A 25 15.10 -19.06 2.53
C LEU A 25 16.35 -19.43 3.33
N ALA A 26 17.29 -18.49 3.46
CA ALA A 26 18.49 -18.65 4.29
C ALA A 26 18.14 -18.81 5.77
N PHE A 27 17.15 -18.06 6.27
CA PHE A 27 16.66 -18.20 7.65
C PHE A 27 16.00 -19.57 7.87
N GLY A 28 15.16 -20.03 6.93
CA GLY A 28 14.59 -21.38 6.98
C GLY A 28 15.67 -22.46 6.99
N ALA A 29 16.68 -22.33 6.12
CA ALA A 29 17.82 -23.24 6.09
C ALA A 29 18.62 -23.22 7.40
N PHE A 30 18.87 -22.04 7.97
CA PHE A 30 19.59 -21.88 9.24
C PHE A 30 18.80 -22.50 10.40
N ALA A 31 17.51 -22.19 10.50
CA ALA A 31 16.65 -22.63 11.61
C ALA A 31 16.51 -24.15 11.67
N TYR A 32 16.47 -24.83 10.52
CA TYR A 32 16.37 -26.29 10.46
C TYR A 32 17.73 -26.98 10.35
N GLY A 33 18.75 -26.31 9.81
CA GLY A 33 20.12 -26.83 9.71
C GLY A 33 20.83 -26.94 11.06
N THR A 34 20.41 -26.15 12.05
CA THR A 34 20.85 -26.29 13.46
C THR A 34 20.07 -27.38 14.21
N GLY A 35 19.08 -28.02 13.55
CA GLY A 35 18.25 -29.07 14.12
C GLY A 35 18.88 -30.47 14.09
N PRO A 36 18.13 -31.51 14.50
CA PRO A 36 18.62 -32.87 14.69
C PRO A 36 19.18 -33.54 13.42
N ALA A 37 18.73 -33.09 12.25
CA ALA A 37 19.14 -33.64 10.95
C ALA A 37 20.44 -33.04 10.40
N GLY A 38 21.05 -32.09 11.13
CA GLY A 38 22.28 -31.43 10.74
C GLY A 38 22.12 -30.43 9.59
N TRP A 39 23.23 -29.76 9.27
CA TRP A 39 23.24 -28.57 8.42
C TRP A 39 22.73 -28.80 7.01
N LEU A 40 23.14 -29.91 6.37
CA LEU A 40 22.84 -30.15 4.96
C LEU A 40 21.38 -30.58 4.77
N ILE A 41 20.95 -31.65 5.43
CA ILE A 41 19.60 -32.23 5.27
C ILE A 41 18.56 -31.30 5.90
N GLY A 42 18.80 -30.85 7.14
CA GLY A 42 17.94 -29.90 7.83
C GLY A 42 17.85 -28.58 7.07
N GLY A 43 18.98 -28.06 6.56
CA GLY A 43 19.00 -26.83 5.78
C GLY A 43 18.20 -26.91 4.49
N MET A 44 18.37 -27.97 3.71
CA MET A 44 17.56 -28.21 2.50
C MET A 44 16.07 -28.34 2.82
N TYR A 45 15.74 -29.07 3.88
CA TYR A 45 14.35 -29.25 4.33
C TYR A 45 13.72 -27.92 4.78
N GLY A 46 14.45 -27.11 5.54
CA GLY A 46 13.99 -25.79 5.98
C GLY A 46 13.79 -24.82 4.81
N ALA A 47 14.75 -24.77 3.88
CA ALA A 47 14.61 -23.95 2.67
C ALA A 47 13.39 -24.36 1.84
N LEU A 48 13.17 -25.67 1.65
CA LEU A 48 12.00 -26.20 0.95
C LEU A 48 10.69 -25.86 1.69
N SER A 49 10.67 -26.01 3.02
CA SER A 49 9.49 -25.71 3.84
C SER A 49 9.07 -24.25 3.73
N PHE A 50 10.03 -23.32 3.79
CA PHE A 50 9.76 -21.89 3.63
C PHE A 50 9.40 -21.51 2.19
N LEU A 51 9.99 -22.16 1.19
CA LEU A 51 9.59 -21.99 -0.21
C LEU A 51 8.12 -22.37 -0.40
N LEU A 52 7.69 -23.51 0.14
CA LEU A 52 6.30 -23.97 0.08
C LEU A 52 5.35 -23.11 0.93
N LEU A 53 5.81 -22.60 2.07
CA LEU A 53 5.07 -21.62 2.85
C LEU A 53 4.78 -20.36 2.02
N PHE A 54 5.77 -19.86 1.30
CA PHE A 54 5.60 -18.69 0.43
C PHE A 54 4.76 -18.97 -0.81
N LEU A 55 4.77 -20.20 -1.31
CA LEU A 55 3.79 -20.62 -2.30
C LEU A 55 2.36 -20.49 -1.75
N CYS A 56 2.11 -20.87 -0.49
CA CYS A 56 0.81 -20.68 0.17
C CYS A 56 0.47 -19.19 0.32
N VAL A 57 1.42 -18.35 0.75
CA VAL A 57 1.25 -16.88 0.78
C VAL A 57 0.92 -16.33 -0.62
N THR A 58 1.56 -16.85 -1.65
CA THR A 58 1.28 -16.44 -3.04
C THR A 58 -0.15 -16.82 -3.44
N LEU A 59 -0.58 -18.05 -3.12
CA LEU A 59 -1.95 -18.51 -3.38
C LEU A 59 -2.99 -17.68 -2.62
N HIS A 60 -2.70 -17.28 -1.38
CA HIS A 60 -3.49 -16.35 -0.60
C HIS A 60 -3.71 -15.03 -1.33
N GLU A 61 -2.62 -14.40 -1.82
CA GLU A 61 -2.70 -13.17 -2.62
C GLU A 61 -3.48 -13.36 -3.92
N PHE A 62 -3.33 -14.51 -4.59
CA PHE A 62 -4.14 -14.86 -5.75
C PHE A 62 -5.63 -14.96 -5.41
N GLY A 63 -5.99 -15.38 -4.19
CA GLY A 63 -7.38 -15.37 -3.71
C GLY A 63 -8.00 -13.98 -3.77
N HIS A 64 -7.27 -12.97 -3.27
CA HIS A 64 -7.69 -11.57 -3.37
C HIS A 64 -7.75 -11.11 -4.83
N ALA A 65 -6.68 -11.31 -5.59
CA ALA A 65 -6.54 -10.80 -6.95
C ALA A 65 -7.59 -11.36 -7.92
N LEU A 66 -7.84 -12.67 -7.86
CA LEU A 66 -8.84 -13.34 -8.70
C LEU A 66 -10.27 -12.91 -8.33
N THR A 67 -10.54 -12.68 -7.05
CA THR A 67 -11.84 -12.17 -6.59
C THR A 67 -12.05 -10.72 -7.01
N ALA A 68 -11.01 -9.89 -6.93
CA ALA A 68 -11.04 -8.50 -7.40
C ALA A 68 -11.31 -8.41 -8.90
N ARG A 69 -10.72 -9.31 -9.70
CA ARG A 69 -10.95 -9.41 -11.14
C ARG A 69 -12.42 -9.65 -11.47
N ARG A 70 -13.15 -10.44 -10.67
CA ARG A 70 -14.60 -10.66 -10.86
C ARG A 70 -15.45 -9.40 -10.65
N PHE A 71 -14.94 -8.44 -9.87
CA PHE A 71 -15.60 -7.14 -9.66
C PHE A 71 -15.08 -6.05 -10.62
N GLY A 72 -14.31 -6.39 -11.64
CA GLY A 72 -13.78 -5.42 -12.60
C GLY A 72 -12.68 -4.52 -12.02
N VAL A 73 -11.91 -5.06 -11.08
CA VAL A 73 -10.71 -4.42 -10.53
C VAL A 73 -9.50 -5.25 -10.96
N GLY A 74 -8.64 -4.68 -11.82
CA GLY A 74 -7.41 -5.35 -12.24
C GLY A 74 -6.36 -5.40 -11.11
N THR A 75 -5.45 -6.36 -11.21
CA THR A 75 -4.29 -6.48 -10.32
C THR A 75 -3.03 -6.33 -11.16
N ARG A 76 -2.21 -5.33 -10.87
CA ARG A 76 -1.01 -5.01 -11.66
C ARG A 76 0.10 -6.02 -11.41
N SER A 77 0.39 -6.26 -10.13
CA SER A 77 1.46 -7.16 -9.73
C SER A 77 1.29 -7.67 -8.31
N ILE A 78 1.80 -8.87 -8.03
CA ILE A 78 1.98 -9.40 -6.68
C ILE A 78 3.46 -9.36 -6.35
N LEU A 79 3.85 -8.59 -5.33
CA LEU A 79 5.23 -8.49 -4.87
C LEU A 79 5.44 -9.35 -3.63
N LEU A 80 6.35 -10.32 -3.69
CA LEU A 80 6.74 -11.15 -2.55
C LEU A 80 7.91 -10.51 -1.79
N LEU A 81 7.66 -10.19 -0.52
CA LEU A 81 8.61 -9.63 0.44
C LEU A 81 8.83 -10.61 1.60
N PRO A 82 9.91 -10.46 2.39
CA PRO A 82 10.17 -11.32 3.54
C PRO A 82 9.04 -11.37 4.58
N ILE A 83 8.24 -10.30 4.63
CA ILE A 83 7.19 -10.08 5.62
C ILE A 83 5.83 -10.63 5.10
N GLY A 84 5.73 -10.98 3.80
CA GLY A 84 4.50 -11.46 3.18
C GLY A 84 4.40 -11.14 1.68
N GLY A 85 3.22 -11.36 1.11
CA GLY A 85 2.87 -10.89 -0.24
C GLY A 85 2.18 -9.54 -0.19
N VAL A 86 2.34 -8.73 -1.22
CA VAL A 86 1.57 -7.49 -1.41
C VAL A 86 0.98 -7.50 -2.81
N ALA A 87 -0.33 -7.66 -2.92
CA ALA A 87 -1.06 -7.47 -4.17
C ALA A 87 -1.31 -5.98 -4.46
N ASN A 88 -0.79 -5.49 -5.59
CA ASN A 88 -1.00 -4.13 -6.06
C ASN A 88 -2.23 -4.06 -6.98
N LEU A 89 -3.38 -3.71 -6.40
CA LEU A 89 -4.63 -3.52 -7.14
C LEU A 89 -4.64 -2.17 -7.88
N GLU A 90 -5.26 -2.12 -9.06
CA GLU A 90 -5.35 -0.90 -9.87
C GLU A 90 -6.14 0.22 -9.20
N ARG A 91 -7.16 -0.15 -8.42
CA ARG A 91 -8.00 0.77 -7.64
C ARG A 91 -8.59 0.05 -6.44
N ILE A 92 -9.00 0.83 -5.43
CA ILE A 92 -9.77 0.32 -4.30
C ILE A 92 -11.24 0.21 -4.73
N PRO A 93 -11.94 -0.91 -4.46
CA PRO A 93 -13.37 -1.05 -4.76
C PRO A 93 -14.20 0.04 -4.07
N GLU A 94 -15.16 0.62 -4.78
CA GLU A 94 -16.01 1.70 -4.23
C GLU A 94 -17.08 1.18 -3.28
N LYS A 95 -17.54 -0.07 -3.47
CA LYS A 95 -18.60 -0.67 -2.67
C LYS A 95 -17.99 -1.49 -1.53
N PRO A 96 -18.35 -1.23 -0.27
CA PRO A 96 -17.84 -1.97 0.88
C PRO A 96 -18.08 -3.48 0.79
N ALA A 97 -19.21 -3.91 0.22
CA ALA A 97 -19.51 -5.34 0.02
C ALA A 97 -18.55 -6.03 -0.96
N GLN A 98 -18.06 -5.31 -1.99
CA GLN A 98 -17.07 -5.85 -2.94
C GLN A 98 -15.71 -5.99 -2.26
N GLU A 99 -15.33 -4.98 -1.49
CA GLU A 99 -14.10 -5.04 -0.69
C GLU A 99 -14.13 -6.21 0.31
N LEU A 100 -15.23 -6.37 1.05
CA LEU A 100 -15.40 -7.48 1.99
C LEU A 100 -15.20 -8.85 1.31
N ALA A 101 -15.82 -9.04 0.14
CA ALA A 101 -15.69 -10.28 -0.63
C ALA A 101 -14.24 -10.53 -1.08
N ILE A 102 -13.54 -9.49 -1.54
CA ILE A 102 -12.14 -9.58 -1.97
C ILE A 102 -11.24 -9.93 -0.79
N VAL A 103 -11.39 -9.25 0.34
CA VAL A 103 -10.52 -9.41 1.50
C VAL A 103 -10.76 -10.76 2.20
N ILE A 104 -11.99 -11.27 2.23
CA ILE A 104 -12.24 -12.61 2.80
C ILE A 104 -11.67 -13.74 1.92
N ALA A 105 -11.52 -13.51 0.60
CA ALA A 105 -11.07 -14.54 -0.32
C ALA A 105 -9.66 -15.09 0.01
N GLY A 106 -8.72 -14.25 0.46
CA GLY A 106 -7.38 -14.68 0.85
C GLY A 106 -7.40 -15.67 2.01
N PRO A 107 -7.93 -15.31 3.20
CA PRO A 107 -8.05 -16.24 4.32
C PRO A 107 -8.81 -17.54 3.97
N LEU A 108 -9.85 -17.45 3.12
CA LEU A 108 -10.56 -18.64 2.65
C LEU A 108 -9.67 -19.57 1.82
N VAL A 109 -8.75 -19.05 1.00
CA VAL A 109 -7.78 -19.88 0.28
C VAL A 109 -6.89 -20.64 1.26
N ASN A 110 -6.41 -20.00 2.33
CA ASN A 110 -5.60 -20.69 3.34
C ASN A 110 -6.36 -21.82 4.02
N PHE A 111 -7.60 -21.56 4.44
CA PHE A 111 -8.44 -22.59 5.05
C PHE A 111 -8.77 -23.73 4.08
N ALA A 112 -8.99 -23.41 2.79
CA ALA A 112 -9.19 -24.42 1.76
C ALA A 112 -7.94 -25.29 1.55
N ILE A 113 -6.74 -24.69 1.49
CA ILE A 113 -5.48 -25.42 1.39
C ILE A 113 -5.29 -26.33 2.61
N ALA A 114 -5.50 -25.81 3.82
CA ALA A 114 -5.41 -26.60 5.04
C ALA A 114 -6.40 -27.78 5.04
N LEU A 115 -7.65 -27.54 4.65
CA LEU A 115 -8.68 -28.57 4.58
C LEU A 115 -8.34 -29.68 3.57
N LEU A 116 -7.77 -29.32 2.42
CA LEU A 116 -7.36 -30.27 1.38
C LEU A 116 -6.11 -31.08 1.77
N LEU A 117 -5.19 -30.47 2.52
CA LEU A 117 -3.97 -31.14 2.96
C LEU A 117 -4.19 -32.06 4.16
N LEU A 118 -5.15 -31.77 5.05
CA LEU A 118 -5.47 -32.58 6.23
C LEU A 118 -5.65 -34.10 5.99
N PRO A 119 -6.44 -34.58 5.02
CA PRO A 119 -6.56 -36.01 4.76
C PRO A 119 -5.24 -36.62 4.24
N VAL A 120 -4.49 -35.87 3.43
CA VAL A 120 -3.20 -36.31 2.89
C VAL A 120 -2.18 -36.43 4.02
N THR A 121 -2.18 -35.49 4.97
CA THR A 121 -1.27 -35.53 6.13
C THR A 121 -1.59 -36.71 7.04
N TRP A 122 -2.88 -36.97 7.27
CA TRP A 122 -3.34 -38.09 8.09
C TRP A 122 -2.92 -39.44 7.50
N LEU A 123 -3.08 -39.61 6.18
CA LEU A 123 -2.63 -40.81 5.48
C LEU A 123 -1.10 -40.95 5.48
N ALA A 124 -0.37 -39.87 5.21
CA ALA A 124 1.09 -39.86 5.21
C ALA A 124 1.69 -40.15 6.60
N ALA A 125 0.96 -39.84 7.67
CA ALA A 125 1.32 -40.14 9.05
C ALA A 125 0.87 -41.54 9.51
N GLY A 126 0.41 -42.40 8.60
CA GLY A 126 0.06 -43.80 8.88
C GLY A 126 -1.37 -44.02 9.40
N GLY A 127 -2.28 -43.03 9.31
CA GLY A 127 -3.70 -43.19 9.65
C GLY A 127 -4.02 -43.33 11.14
N THR A 128 -3.01 -43.39 12.01
CA THR A 128 -3.19 -43.48 13.47
C THR A 128 -2.59 -42.29 14.22
N ALA A 129 -2.05 -41.31 13.49
CA ALA A 129 -1.36 -40.17 14.08
C ALA A 129 -2.34 -39.20 14.75
N ASN A 130 -2.07 -38.86 16.00
CA ASN A 130 -2.69 -37.73 16.67
C ASN A 130 -2.20 -36.43 16.02
N LEU A 131 -3.03 -35.79 15.19
CA LEU A 131 -2.74 -34.50 14.55
C LEU A 131 -2.89 -33.29 15.51
N GLY A 132 -2.77 -33.54 16.82
CA GLY A 132 -2.91 -32.51 17.85
C GLY A 132 -1.69 -31.58 17.92
N PHE A 133 -1.87 -30.44 18.58
CA PHE A 133 -0.83 -29.41 18.77
C PHE A 133 0.48 -29.95 19.37
N GLN A 134 0.42 -30.98 20.22
CA GLN A 134 1.59 -31.64 20.80
C GLN A 134 2.43 -32.41 19.77
N ALA A 135 1.80 -33.01 18.75
CA ALA A 135 2.52 -33.70 17.68
C ALA A 135 3.24 -32.70 16.76
N LEU A 136 2.65 -31.51 16.56
CA LEU A 136 3.26 -30.40 15.85
C LEU A 136 4.54 -29.93 16.57
N SER A 137 4.47 -29.63 17.87
CA SER A 137 5.63 -29.13 18.62
C SER A 137 6.79 -30.11 18.69
N ALA A 138 6.51 -31.42 18.70
CA ALA A 138 7.54 -32.45 18.83
C ALA A 138 8.27 -32.77 17.52
N ASN A 139 7.61 -32.59 16.37
CA ASN A 139 8.10 -33.12 15.08
C ASN A 139 8.39 -32.06 14.02
N VAL A 140 8.11 -30.78 14.28
CA VAL A 140 8.31 -29.70 13.30
C VAL A 140 9.73 -29.66 12.74
N GLN A 141 10.75 -29.87 13.58
CA GLN A 141 12.17 -29.82 13.18
C GLN A 141 12.71 -31.13 12.59
N GLN A 142 11.91 -32.20 12.53
CA GLN A 142 12.35 -33.49 11.97
C GLN A 142 11.99 -33.57 10.49
N PRO A 143 12.97 -33.77 9.59
CA PRO A 143 12.70 -33.91 8.16
C PRO A 143 11.82 -35.14 7.89
N GLY A 144 10.69 -34.91 7.24
CA GLY A 144 9.77 -35.98 6.84
C GLY A 144 8.59 -35.41 6.06
N VAL A 145 8.04 -36.19 5.14
CA VAL A 145 6.92 -35.75 4.30
C VAL A 145 5.68 -35.47 5.15
N ALA A 146 5.37 -36.33 6.12
CA ALA A 146 4.25 -36.11 7.05
C ALA A 146 4.41 -34.82 7.86
N ASN A 147 5.63 -34.55 8.36
CA ASN A 147 5.93 -33.35 9.15
C ASN A 147 5.87 -32.07 8.29
N LEU A 148 6.34 -32.14 7.04
CA LEU A 148 6.25 -31.03 6.09
C LEU A 148 4.80 -30.69 5.80
N LEU A 149 3.98 -31.68 5.51
CA LEU A 149 2.57 -31.46 5.25
C LEU A 149 1.84 -30.94 6.49
N LEU A 150 2.15 -31.46 7.68
CA LEU A 150 1.60 -30.98 8.94
C LEU A 150 2.01 -29.51 9.20
N PHE A 151 3.27 -29.16 8.96
CA PHE A 151 3.75 -27.78 9.00
C PHE A 151 2.95 -26.88 8.04
N LEU A 152 2.73 -27.30 6.80
CA LEU A 152 1.95 -26.54 5.83
C LEU A 152 0.49 -26.36 6.23
N VAL A 153 -0.17 -27.40 6.76
CA VAL A 153 -1.53 -27.29 7.29
C VAL A 153 -1.58 -26.27 8.43
N SER A 154 -0.72 -26.43 9.44
CA SER A 154 -0.70 -25.55 10.60
C SER A 154 -0.34 -24.12 10.21
N ALA A 155 0.60 -23.93 9.29
CA ALA A 155 0.96 -22.63 8.80
C ALA A 155 -0.20 -21.95 8.05
N ASN A 156 -0.94 -22.66 7.20
CA ASN A 156 -2.10 -22.10 6.51
C ASN A 156 -3.23 -21.73 7.48
N VAL A 157 -3.53 -22.60 8.45
CA VAL A 157 -4.52 -22.29 9.50
C VAL A 157 -4.09 -21.06 10.29
N LEU A 158 -2.81 -20.99 10.71
CA LEU A 158 -2.28 -19.87 11.45
C LEU A 158 -2.28 -18.58 10.63
N LEU A 159 -1.87 -18.63 9.35
CA LEU A 159 -1.88 -17.49 8.43
C LEU A 159 -3.31 -16.98 8.23
N GLY A 160 -4.28 -17.89 8.04
CA GLY A 160 -5.70 -17.56 7.91
C GLY A 160 -6.26 -16.90 9.17
N ILE A 161 -6.05 -17.49 10.35
CA ILE A 161 -6.53 -16.93 11.62
C ILE A 161 -5.87 -15.59 11.92
N PHE A 162 -4.56 -15.50 11.73
CA PHE A 162 -3.80 -14.28 11.99
C PHE A 162 -4.25 -13.16 11.05
N ASN A 163 -4.44 -13.45 9.76
CA ASN A 163 -4.99 -12.46 8.82
C ASN A 163 -6.44 -12.07 9.14
N LEU A 164 -7.22 -12.85 9.88
CA LEU A 164 -8.57 -12.46 10.32
C LEU A 164 -8.59 -11.57 11.58
N LEU A 165 -7.45 -11.34 12.24
CA LEU A 165 -7.36 -10.49 13.42
C LEU A 165 -7.76 -9.04 13.05
N PRO A 166 -8.65 -8.37 13.82
CA PRO A 166 -9.23 -7.07 13.46
C PRO A 166 -8.25 -5.91 13.67
N ALA A 167 -7.13 -5.92 12.96
CA ALA A 167 -6.12 -4.88 13.01
C ALA A 167 -5.42 -4.71 11.66
N PHE A 168 -5.14 -3.48 11.28
CA PHE A 168 -4.27 -3.20 10.13
C PHE A 168 -2.81 -3.52 10.45
N PRO A 169 -1.99 -3.91 9.46
CA PRO A 169 -2.28 -3.99 8.03
C PRO A 169 -2.93 -5.33 7.58
N LEU A 170 -3.37 -6.17 8.52
CA LEU A 170 -3.94 -7.49 8.23
C LEU A 170 -5.32 -7.38 7.56
N ASP A 171 -5.73 -8.44 6.88
CA ASP A 171 -7.03 -8.53 6.20
C ASP A 171 -8.20 -8.27 7.14
N GLY A 172 -8.12 -8.71 8.40
CA GLY A 172 -9.16 -8.57 9.41
C GLY A 172 -9.45 -7.11 9.75
N GLY A 173 -8.43 -6.24 9.68
CA GLY A 173 -8.63 -4.79 9.76
C GLY A 173 -9.48 -4.26 8.60
N ARG A 174 -9.20 -4.73 7.38
CA ARG A 174 -9.98 -4.40 6.17
C ARG A 174 -11.39 -4.99 6.21
N ILE A 175 -11.56 -6.21 6.72
CA ILE A 175 -12.87 -6.86 6.95
C ILE A 175 -13.69 -6.02 7.92
N LEU A 176 -13.13 -5.68 9.08
CA LEU A 176 -13.80 -4.83 10.07
C LEU A 176 -14.19 -3.48 9.46
N ARG A 177 -13.25 -2.83 8.76
CA ARG A 177 -13.52 -1.57 8.06
C ARG A 177 -14.65 -1.70 7.04
N ALA A 178 -14.64 -2.73 6.19
CA ALA A 178 -15.66 -2.93 5.17
C ALA A 178 -17.04 -3.22 5.78
N LEU A 179 -17.10 -3.98 6.88
CA LEU A 179 -18.35 -4.21 7.62
C LEU A 179 -18.90 -2.93 8.24
N LEU A 180 -18.05 -2.13 8.90
CA LEU A 180 -18.46 -0.85 9.47
C LEU A 180 -18.92 0.12 8.37
N ALA A 181 -18.23 0.14 7.22
CA ALA A 181 -18.57 1.00 6.09
C ALA A 181 -19.93 0.68 5.42
N LEU A 182 -20.58 -0.43 5.77
CA LEU A 182 -21.97 -0.71 5.37
C LEU A 182 -22.98 0.22 6.07
N VAL A 183 -22.65 0.72 7.26
CA VAL A 183 -23.56 1.50 8.11
C VAL A 183 -23.05 2.90 8.46
N MET A 184 -21.79 3.22 8.12
CA MET A 184 -21.20 4.54 8.36
C MET A 184 -20.26 4.97 7.23
N PRO A 185 -19.87 6.26 7.15
CA PRO A 185 -18.94 6.73 6.13
C PRO A 185 -17.59 6.00 6.17
N TYR A 186 -17.02 5.73 4.99
CA TYR A 186 -15.78 4.96 4.84
C TYR A 186 -14.60 5.50 5.67
N THR A 187 -14.46 6.82 5.78
CA THR A 187 -13.42 7.47 6.59
C THR A 187 -13.61 7.18 8.08
N GLN A 188 -14.84 7.25 8.59
CA GLN A 188 -15.17 6.93 9.99
C GLN A 188 -14.99 5.43 10.28
N ALA A 189 -15.40 4.57 9.34
CA ALA A 189 -15.17 3.14 9.43
C ALA A 189 -13.67 2.79 9.52
N THR A 190 -12.83 3.50 8.74
CA THR A 190 -11.37 3.36 8.80
C THR A 190 -10.82 3.76 10.16
N TRP A 191 -11.25 4.91 10.68
CA TRP A 191 -10.81 5.40 11.99
C TRP A 191 -11.17 4.41 13.10
N ASN A 192 -12.39 3.89 13.12
CA ASN A 192 -12.84 2.89 14.09
C ASN A 192 -12.06 1.58 13.97
N ALA A 193 -11.82 1.08 12.76
CA ALA A 193 -11.04 -0.14 12.54
C ALA A 193 -9.57 0.02 12.99
N VAL A 194 -8.97 1.19 12.76
CA VAL A 194 -7.62 1.53 13.26
C VAL A 194 -7.59 1.64 14.77
N LEU A 195 -8.62 2.22 15.40
CA LEU A 195 -8.74 2.27 16.86
C LEU A 195 -8.78 0.87 17.46
N VAL A 196 -9.62 -0.02 16.94
CA VAL A 196 -9.69 -1.43 17.36
C VAL A 196 -8.32 -2.11 17.18
N GLY A 197 -7.68 -1.92 16.02
CA GLY A 197 -6.35 -2.48 15.77
C GLY A 197 -5.27 -1.98 16.73
N ARG A 198 -5.33 -0.70 17.13
CA ARG A 198 -4.43 -0.12 18.16
C ARG A 198 -4.65 -0.74 19.53
N LEU A 199 -5.89 -0.98 19.92
CA LEU A 199 -6.21 -1.67 21.18
C LEU A 199 -5.64 -3.10 21.16
N VAL A 200 -5.79 -3.82 20.05
CA VAL A 200 -5.20 -5.16 19.89
C VAL A 200 -3.68 -5.11 19.94
N ALA A 201 -3.04 -4.16 19.26
CA ALA A 201 -1.58 -3.98 19.32
C ALA A 201 -1.08 -3.70 20.74
N VAL A 202 -1.76 -2.83 21.50
CA VAL A 202 -1.40 -2.55 22.90
C VAL A 202 -1.57 -3.79 23.77
N ALA A 203 -2.66 -4.54 23.62
CA ALA A 203 -2.87 -5.80 24.34
C ALA A 203 -1.77 -6.83 24.03
N MET A 204 -1.41 -6.99 22.74
CA MET A 204 -0.31 -7.85 22.30
C MET A 204 1.04 -7.40 22.87
N ALA A 205 1.29 -6.09 22.93
CA ALA A 205 2.52 -5.56 23.49
C ALA A 205 2.62 -5.84 25.00
N ILE A 206 1.56 -5.57 25.76
CA ILE A 206 1.51 -5.86 27.20
C ILE A 206 1.74 -7.35 27.45
N PHE A 207 1.03 -8.22 26.74
CA PHE A 207 1.21 -9.67 26.85
C PHE A 207 2.62 -10.11 26.45
N GLY A 208 3.20 -9.52 25.41
CA GLY A 208 4.58 -9.76 24.98
C GLY A 208 5.61 -9.38 26.05
N ILE A 209 5.39 -8.29 26.80
CA ILE A 209 6.26 -7.89 27.92
C ILE A 209 6.20 -8.94 29.04
N PHE A 210 5.00 -9.35 29.45
CA PHE A 210 4.84 -10.31 30.55
C PHE A 210 5.36 -11.71 30.22
N THR A 211 5.33 -12.11 28.94
CA THR A 211 5.81 -13.42 28.48
C THR A 211 7.27 -13.40 28.00
N GLY A 212 7.89 -12.22 27.87
CA GLY A 212 9.23 -12.08 27.28
C GLY A 212 9.27 -12.34 25.76
N ALA A 213 8.12 -12.40 25.09
CA ALA A 213 8.01 -12.70 23.67
C ALA A 213 8.32 -11.47 22.81
N ILE A 214 9.60 -11.24 22.51
CA ILE A 214 10.08 -10.12 21.69
C ILE A 214 9.38 -10.06 20.31
N SER A 215 9.07 -11.22 19.73
CA SER A 215 8.35 -11.30 18.45
C SER A 215 6.96 -10.66 18.51
N LEU A 216 6.22 -10.82 19.62
CA LEU A 216 4.92 -10.19 19.80
C LEU A 216 5.02 -8.67 19.91
N LEU A 217 6.08 -8.15 20.55
CA LEU A 217 6.34 -6.72 20.59
C LEU A 217 6.60 -6.14 19.19
N LEU A 218 7.38 -6.86 18.38
CA LEU A 218 7.66 -6.47 17.01
C LEU A 218 6.38 -6.48 16.15
N ILE A 219 5.54 -7.51 16.29
CA ILE A 219 4.25 -7.59 15.59
C ILE A 219 3.34 -6.44 16.04
N ALA A 220 3.22 -6.18 17.34
CA ALA A 220 2.42 -5.08 17.87
C ALA A 220 2.86 -3.72 17.31
N PHE A 221 4.16 -3.49 17.20
CA PHE A 221 4.70 -2.28 16.57
C PHE A 221 4.27 -2.14 15.10
N PHE A 222 4.40 -3.21 14.30
CA PHE A 222 3.98 -3.19 12.90
C PHE A 222 2.46 -2.99 12.74
N VAL A 223 1.65 -3.56 13.62
CA VAL A 223 0.19 -3.34 13.64
C VAL A 223 -0.14 -1.87 13.93
N TYR A 224 0.53 -1.26 14.92
CA TYR A 224 0.30 0.14 15.27
C TYR A 224 0.69 1.11 14.14
N VAL A 225 1.87 0.90 13.54
CA VAL A 225 2.38 1.71 12.44
C VAL A 225 1.53 1.50 11.19
N GLY A 226 1.21 0.25 10.85
CA GLY A 226 0.40 -0.11 9.68
C GLY A 226 -1.01 0.50 9.72
N GLY A 227 -1.68 0.46 10.88
CA GLY A 227 -2.98 1.13 11.04
C GLY A 227 -2.90 2.65 10.93
N SER A 228 -1.82 3.27 11.41
CA SER A 228 -1.64 4.72 11.27
C SER A 228 -1.40 5.11 9.80
N ALA A 229 -0.61 4.34 9.08
CA ALA A 229 -0.36 4.54 7.65
C ALA A 229 -1.63 4.36 6.80
N GLU A 230 -2.47 3.37 7.10
CA GLU A 230 -3.76 3.20 6.39
C GLU A 230 -4.70 4.38 6.65
N LEU A 231 -4.79 4.86 7.90
CA LEU A 231 -5.65 6.00 8.24
C LEU A 231 -5.23 7.27 7.48
N GLU A 232 -3.93 7.55 7.45
CA GLU A 232 -3.35 8.68 6.72
C GLU A 232 -3.63 8.57 5.22
N ALA A 233 -3.41 7.40 4.62
CA ALA A 233 -3.69 7.18 3.20
C ALA A 233 -5.17 7.44 2.84
N VAL A 234 -6.10 6.97 3.67
CA VAL A 234 -7.54 7.17 3.46
C VAL A 234 -7.95 8.63 3.69
N SER A 235 -7.44 9.27 4.75
CA SER A 235 -7.78 10.67 5.05
C SER A 235 -7.25 11.61 3.97
N SER A 236 -6.03 11.41 3.49
CA SER A 236 -5.47 12.17 2.36
C SER A 236 -6.32 12.04 1.11
N ARG A 237 -6.71 10.81 0.75
CA ARG A 237 -7.57 10.58 -0.41
C ARG A 237 -8.96 11.22 -0.23
N ALA A 238 -9.51 11.19 0.98
CA ALA A 238 -10.81 11.79 1.27
C ALA A 238 -10.79 13.32 1.11
N VAL A 239 -9.74 14.01 1.58
CA VAL A 239 -9.58 15.46 1.38
C VAL A 239 -9.53 15.79 -0.11
N LEU A 240 -8.71 15.06 -0.87
CA LEU A 240 -8.56 15.30 -2.32
C LEU A 240 -9.84 15.00 -3.12
N ARG A 241 -10.74 14.14 -2.62
CA ARG A 241 -12.07 13.92 -3.24
C ARG A 241 -13.01 15.12 -3.13
N THR A 242 -12.76 16.05 -2.22
CA THR A 242 -13.62 17.23 -2.03
C THR A 242 -13.27 18.40 -2.96
N VAL A 243 -12.12 18.32 -3.65
CA VAL A 243 -11.59 19.40 -4.48
C VAL A 243 -11.55 18.95 -5.95
N ARG A 244 -12.00 19.83 -6.84
CA ARG A 244 -11.98 19.61 -8.30
C ARG A 244 -10.67 20.10 -8.90
N ALA A 245 -10.23 19.49 -9.99
CA ALA A 245 -9.01 19.85 -10.71
C ALA A 245 -8.95 21.36 -11.05
N ARG A 246 -10.07 21.96 -11.47
CA ARG A 246 -10.13 23.39 -11.80
C ARG A 246 -9.74 24.32 -10.64
N SER A 247 -9.95 23.91 -9.40
CA SER A 247 -9.62 24.69 -8.21
C SER A 247 -8.15 24.62 -7.84
N ALA A 248 -7.42 23.62 -8.35
CA ALA A 248 -5.98 23.47 -8.16
C ALA A 248 -5.15 24.05 -9.32
N LEU A 249 -5.80 24.55 -10.37
CA LEU A 249 -5.09 25.19 -11.47
C LEU A 249 -4.53 26.54 -11.02
N ALA A 250 -3.22 26.72 -11.17
CA ALA A 250 -2.56 28.01 -10.99
C ALA A 250 -3.05 29.00 -12.07
N PRO A 251 -3.74 30.11 -11.69
CA PRO A 251 -4.39 31.02 -12.64
C PRO A 251 -3.44 31.75 -13.61
N ALA A 252 -2.14 31.72 -13.37
CA ALA A 252 -1.12 32.43 -14.14
C ALA A 252 0.16 31.60 -14.34
N ALA A 253 0.03 30.29 -14.58
CA ALA A 253 1.17 29.45 -14.87
C ALA A 253 1.97 30.00 -16.07
N VAL A 254 3.28 30.15 -15.90
CA VAL A 254 4.16 30.61 -16.98
C VAL A 254 4.21 29.52 -18.04
N ARG A 255 4.05 29.90 -19.31
CA ARG A 255 4.03 28.99 -20.46
C ARG A 255 5.31 29.16 -21.25
N LEU A 256 5.83 28.04 -21.75
CA LEU A 256 6.95 28.01 -22.67
C LEU A 256 6.46 27.64 -24.07
N TYR A 257 7.20 28.03 -25.10
CA TYR A 257 6.91 27.63 -26.48
C TYR A 257 7.92 26.61 -26.99
N ASN A 258 7.48 25.72 -27.88
CA ASN A 258 8.33 24.65 -28.44
C ASN A 258 9.62 25.16 -29.14
N SER A 259 9.59 26.37 -29.69
CA SER A 259 10.71 27.02 -30.37
C SER A 259 11.68 27.73 -29.43
N GLU A 260 11.33 27.91 -28.16
CA GLU A 260 12.19 28.59 -27.19
C GLU A 260 13.37 27.71 -26.78
N ARG A 261 14.42 28.36 -26.26
CA ARG A 261 15.64 27.72 -25.79
C ARG A 261 15.54 27.39 -24.32
N VAL A 262 16.31 26.38 -23.91
CA VAL A 262 16.44 25.95 -22.51
C VAL A 262 16.92 27.09 -21.60
N SER A 263 17.72 28.03 -22.10
CA SER A 263 18.12 29.24 -21.37
C SER A 263 16.93 30.06 -20.84
N ARG A 264 15.83 30.15 -21.60
CA ARG A 264 14.62 30.85 -21.14
C ARG A 264 14.00 30.18 -19.92
N ALA A 265 13.98 28.85 -19.89
CA ALA A 265 13.49 28.09 -18.75
C ALA A 265 14.39 28.26 -17.52
N LEU A 266 15.71 28.41 -17.71
CA LEU A 266 16.64 28.71 -16.63
C LEU A 266 16.34 30.06 -15.96
N ASP A 267 16.12 31.10 -16.76
CA ASP A 267 15.74 32.43 -16.25
C ASP A 267 14.41 32.39 -15.46
N LEU A 268 13.47 31.57 -15.94
CA LEU A 268 12.18 31.40 -15.27
C LEU A 268 12.32 30.67 -13.94
N ILE A 269 13.15 29.64 -13.81
CA ILE A 269 13.37 28.97 -12.52
C ILE A 269 14.00 29.93 -11.48
N MET A 270 14.81 30.87 -11.93
CA MET A 270 15.42 31.86 -11.02
C MET A 270 14.44 32.96 -10.60
N SER A 271 13.36 33.18 -11.35
CA SER A 271 12.40 34.26 -11.14
C SER A 271 11.00 33.81 -10.73
N SER A 272 10.71 32.51 -10.82
CA SER A 272 9.42 31.89 -10.52
C SER A 272 9.60 30.71 -9.56
N TYR A 273 8.59 30.47 -8.72
CA TYR A 273 8.51 29.29 -7.86
C TYR A 273 8.03 28.03 -8.60
N GLN A 274 7.63 28.16 -9.86
CA GLN A 274 7.12 27.06 -10.67
C GLN A 274 8.26 26.09 -11.05
N THR A 275 8.07 24.80 -10.77
CA THR A 275 9.08 23.76 -11.02
C THR A 275 8.92 23.07 -12.37
N ASP A 276 7.69 22.99 -12.89
CA ASP A 276 7.35 22.33 -14.15
C ASP A 276 6.54 23.27 -15.06
N TYR A 277 6.95 23.41 -16.32
CA TYR A 277 6.37 24.39 -17.26
C TYR A 277 5.63 23.71 -18.41
N PRO A 278 4.35 24.06 -18.66
CA PRO A 278 3.64 23.60 -19.85
C PRO A 278 4.25 24.23 -21.11
N VAL A 279 4.43 23.40 -22.14
CA VAL A 279 4.97 23.77 -23.44
C VAL A 279 3.84 23.78 -24.47
N LEU A 280 3.67 24.92 -25.13
CA LEU A 280 2.66 25.14 -26.16
C LEU A 280 3.30 25.31 -27.54
N ASP A 281 2.52 25.10 -28.60
CA ASP A 281 2.88 25.55 -29.94
C ASP A 281 2.45 27.01 -30.16
N LEU A 282 2.79 27.55 -31.34
CA LEU A 282 2.40 28.91 -31.75
C LEU A 282 0.89 29.08 -31.96
N ALA A 283 0.14 28.00 -32.16
CA ALA A 283 -1.32 27.98 -32.23
C ALA A 283 -1.98 27.82 -30.84
N GLY A 284 -1.20 27.80 -29.76
CA GLY A 284 -1.68 27.65 -28.38
C GLY A 284 -2.06 26.22 -27.99
N GLN A 285 -1.70 25.22 -28.79
CA GLN A 285 -1.95 23.81 -28.49
C GLN A 285 -0.90 23.26 -27.53
N PHE A 286 -1.33 22.38 -26.62
CA PHE A 286 -0.43 21.74 -25.65
C PHE A 286 0.39 20.63 -26.30
N VAL A 287 1.72 20.79 -26.28
CA VAL A 287 2.68 19.89 -26.95
C VAL A 287 3.50 19.07 -25.95
N GLY A 288 3.64 19.54 -24.71
CA GLY A 288 4.38 18.81 -23.69
C GLY A 288 4.59 19.59 -22.39
N VAL A 289 5.45 19.06 -21.52
CA VAL A 289 5.85 19.70 -20.27
C VAL A 289 7.36 19.63 -20.11
N LEU A 290 7.99 20.75 -19.79
CA LEU A 290 9.39 20.78 -19.38
C LEU A 290 9.47 20.62 -17.87
N THR A 291 9.94 19.46 -17.41
CA THR A 291 10.09 19.17 -15.98
C THR A 291 11.47 19.54 -15.47
N ARG A 292 11.57 19.89 -14.19
CA ARG A 292 12.86 20.24 -13.56
C ARG A 292 13.98 19.20 -13.76
N PRO A 293 13.75 17.88 -13.59
CA PRO A 293 14.81 16.88 -13.81
C PRO A 293 15.32 16.87 -15.25
N ARG A 294 14.43 17.05 -16.24
CA ARG A 294 14.81 17.08 -17.66
C ARG A 294 15.54 18.34 -18.04
N LEU A 295 15.13 19.48 -17.49
CA LEU A 295 15.86 20.73 -17.65
C LEU A 295 17.30 20.61 -17.13
N VAL A 296 17.49 20.08 -15.91
CA VAL A 296 18.82 19.87 -15.33
C VAL A 296 19.65 18.90 -16.17
N HIS A 297 19.03 17.82 -16.68
CA HIS A 297 19.72 16.87 -17.54
C HIS A 297 20.14 17.51 -18.88
N ALA A 298 19.25 18.25 -19.54
CA ALA A 298 19.57 18.94 -20.79
C ALA A 298 20.64 20.01 -20.64
N LEU A 299 20.62 20.77 -19.55
CA LEU A 299 21.67 21.76 -19.28
C LEU A 299 23.06 21.11 -19.14
N ARG A 300 23.13 19.87 -18.67
CA ARG A 300 24.39 19.11 -18.53
C ARG A 300 24.85 18.48 -19.85
N GLU A 301 23.93 17.97 -20.66
CA GLU A 301 24.25 17.17 -21.85
C GLU A 301 24.24 17.99 -23.14
N LEU A 302 23.23 18.84 -23.32
CA LEU A 302 22.94 19.56 -24.57
C LEU A 302 23.26 21.06 -24.48
N GLY A 303 23.42 21.57 -23.26
CA GLY A 303 23.70 22.97 -22.98
C GLY A 303 22.46 23.88 -23.05
N PRO A 304 22.63 25.18 -22.74
CA PRO A 304 21.52 26.14 -22.63
C PRO A 304 20.89 26.52 -23.97
N ASP A 305 21.58 26.26 -25.08
CA ASP A 305 21.13 26.61 -26.43
C ASP A 305 20.18 25.58 -27.06
N ALA A 306 20.04 24.41 -26.43
CA ALA A 306 19.09 23.37 -26.85
C ALA A 306 17.66 23.90 -26.90
N ARG A 307 16.85 23.37 -27.81
CA ARG A 307 15.43 23.74 -27.91
C ARG A 307 14.61 22.95 -26.90
N ILE A 308 13.54 23.57 -26.39
CA ILE A 308 12.65 22.94 -25.41
C ILE A 308 11.99 21.67 -25.99
N VAL A 309 11.62 21.69 -27.27
CA VAL A 309 11.00 20.54 -27.94
C VAL A 309 11.85 19.26 -27.89
N ASP A 310 13.18 19.38 -27.87
CA ASP A 310 14.11 18.23 -27.87
C ASP A 310 14.26 17.61 -26.47
N VAL A 311 13.78 18.31 -25.43
CA VAL A 311 14.03 17.97 -24.02
C VAL A 311 12.74 17.71 -23.25
N MET A 312 11.63 18.32 -23.67
CA MET A 312 10.35 18.24 -22.96
C MET A 312 9.81 16.81 -22.90
N LEU A 313 8.95 16.56 -21.93
CA LEU A 313 8.06 15.39 -21.94
C LEU A 313 6.96 15.62 -22.98
N PRO A 314 6.86 14.79 -24.04
CA PRO A 314 5.83 14.93 -25.06
C PRO A 314 4.43 14.80 -24.46
N ALA A 315 3.45 15.51 -25.03
CA ALA A 315 2.06 15.45 -24.57
C ALA A 315 1.46 14.03 -24.61
N ALA A 316 1.98 13.13 -25.45
CA ALA A 316 1.56 11.73 -25.50
C ALA A 316 1.87 10.96 -24.20
N ASP A 317 2.93 11.34 -23.49
CA ASP A 317 3.37 10.71 -22.25
C ASP A 317 2.80 11.41 -21.00
N VAL A 318 2.09 12.52 -21.18
CA VAL A 318 1.49 13.28 -20.08
C VAL A 318 0.02 12.86 -19.92
N PRO A 319 -0.39 12.37 -18.74
CA PRO A 319 -1.79 12.05 -18.49
C PRO A 319 -2.67 13.30 -18.60
N VAL A 320 -3.91 13.11 -19.05
CA VAL A 320 -4.89 14.19 -19.24
C VAL A 320 -6.12 13.95 -18.35
N CYS A 321 -6.66 15.03 -17.77
CA CYS A 321 -7.93 15.03 -17.05
C CYS A 321 -8.82 16.21 -17.42
N GLY A 322 -10.11 16.11 -17.04
CA GLY A 322 -11.08 17.19 -17.19
C GLY A 322 -11.05 18.17 -16.00
N PRO A 323 -11.63 19.37 -16.15
CA PRO A 323 -11.67 20.37 -15.07
C PRO A 323 -12.49 19.93 -13.85
N ASP A 324 -13.50 19.08 -14.07
CA ASP A 324 -14.39 18.57 -13.02
C ASP A 324 -13.94 17.24 -12.42
N THR A 325 -12.79 16.71 -12.84
CA THR A 325 -12.22 15.50 -12.24
C THR A 325 -11.79 15.78 -10.79
N ASP A 326 -12.05 14.84 -9.87
CA ASP A 326 -11.63 14.96 -8.47
C ASP A 326 -10.10 14.87 -8.36
N LEU A 327 -9.48 15.67 -7.48
CA LEU A 327 -8.02 15.64 -7.32
C LEU A 327 -7.49 14.29 -6.87
N ALA A 328 -8.29 13.48 -6.19
CA ALA A 328 -7.92 12.11 -5.84
C ALA A 328 -7.69 11.23 -7.08
N GLU A 329 -8.50 11.39 -8.12
CA GLU A 329 -8.33 10.67 -9.39
C GLU A 329 -7.16 11.24 -10.20
N VAL A 330 -6.95 12.56 -10.15
CA VAL A 330 -5.78 13.21 -10.76
C VAL A 330 -4.48 12.67 -10.15
N TRP A 331 -4.40 12.61 -8.82
CA TRP A 331 -3.25 12.07 -8.09
C TRP A 331 -3.01 10.58 -8.40
N GLU A 332 -4.09 9.80 -8.53
CA GLU A 332 -4.01 8.39 -8.93
C GLU A 332 -3.44 8.24 -10.35
N LYS A 333 -3.90 9.04 -11.32
CA LYS A 333 -3.35 9.06 -12.69
C LYS A 333 -1.86 9.42 -12.74
N MET A 334 -1.40 10.32 -11.86
CA MET A 334 0.02 10.65 -11.72
C MET A 334 0.82 9.44 -11.21
N GLY A 335 0.35 8.80 -10.15
CA GLY A 335 0.97 7.58 -9.63
C GLY A 335 0.99 6.43 -10.64
N GLN A 336 -0.06 6.30 -11.44
CA GLN A 336 -0.18 5.23 -12.44
C GLN A 336 0.72 5.43 -13.66
N SER A 337 0.86 6.66 -14.15
CA SER A 337 1.73 7.00 -15.29
C SER A 337 3.20 7.17 -14.90
N GLY A 338 3.49 7.32 -13.59
CA GLY A 338 4.81 7.75 -13.12
C GLY A 338 5.12 9.21 -13.44
N SER A 339 4.17 9.94 -14.05
CA SER A 339 4.30 11.36 -14.33
C SER A 339 4.07 12.18 -13.06
N ARG A 340 4.84 13.26 -12.91
CA ARG A 340 4.67 14.24 -11.84
C ARG A 340 3.71 15.38 -12.21
N VAL A 341 3.13 15.32 -13.41
CA VAL A 341 2.30 16.38 -13.99
C VAL A 341 1.12 15.78 -14.75
N VAL A 342 -0.05 16.41 -14.63
CA VAL A 342 -1.27 16.10 -15.42
C VAL A 342 -1.69 17.35 -16.17
N ALA A 343 -2.04 17.20 -17.44
CA ALA A 343 -2.63 18.27 -18.23
C ALA A 343 -4.15 18.31 -18.04
N VAL A 344 -4.69 19.49 -17.74
CA VAL A 344 -6.14 19.71 -17.63
C VAL A 344 -6.66 20.29 -18.94
N LYS A 345 -7.60 19.57 -19.57
CA LYS A 345 -8.23 19.97 -20.83
C LYS A 345 -9.74 19.97 -20.71
N GLU A 346 -10.38 20.96 -21.32
CA GLU A 346 -11.82 21.03 -21.48
C GLU A 346 -12.13 20.94 -22.98
N GLY A 347 -12.52 19.74 -23.43
CA GLY A 347 -12.61 19.41 -24.85
C GLY A 347 -11.25 19.54 -25.54
N HIS A 348 -11.15 20.43 -26.53
CA HIS A 348 -9.90 20.72 -27.24
C HIS A 348 -9.08 21.86 -26.60
N GLN A 349 -9.62 22.53 -25.58
CA GLN A 349 -8.95 23.66 -24.94
C GLN A 349 -8.05 23.17 -23.81
N PHE A 350 -6.79 23.60 -23.84
CA PHE A 350 -5.86 23.42 -22.73
C PHE A 350 -6.07 24.51 -21.67
N LEU A 351 -6.34 24.12 -20.44
CA LEU A 351 -6.56 25.04 -19.33
C LEU A 351 -5.28 25.27 -18.52
N GLY A 352 -4.50 24.21 -18.28
CA GLY A 352 -3.25 24.27 -17.54
C GLY A 352 -2.72 22.89 -17.16
N VAL A 353 -1.72 22.88 -16.28
CA VAL A 353 -1.16 21.66 -15.70
C VAL A 353 -1.33 21.67 -14.18
N ILE A 354 -1.46 20.48 -13.59
CA ILE A 354 -1.43 20.25 -12.15
C ILE A 354 -0.20 19.40 -11.85
N THR A 355 0.61 19.85 -10.90
CA THR A 355 1.83 19.17 -10.43
C THR A 355 1.59 18.49 -9.08
N ASN A 356 2.53 17.64 -8.66
CA ASN A 356 2.47 17.03 -7.33
C ASN A 356 2.62 18.08 -6.22
N ASP A 357 3.33 19.17 -6.50
CA ASP A 357 3.53 20.26 -5.55
C ASP A 357 2.19 21.01 -5.31
N ASP A 358 1.42 21.26 -6.37
CA ASP A 358 0.09 21.88 -6.27
C ASP A 358 -0.89 21.01 -5.44
N ILE A 359 -0.87 19.68 -5.64
CA ILE A 359 -1.70 18.75 -4.87
C ILE A 359 -1.27 18.72 -3.40
N ALA A 360 0.03 18.76 -3.13
CA ALA A 360 0.56 18.79 -1.77
C ALA A 360 0.16 20.08 -1.03
N GLU A 361 0.19 21.22 -1.72
CA GLU A 361 -0.25 22.51 -1.16
C GLU A 361 -1.75 22.49 -0.84
N VAL A 362 -2.58 22.03 -1.77
CA VAL A 362 -4.03 21.87 -1.53
C VAL A 362 -4.28 20.95 -0.33
N PHE A 363 -3.54 19.84 -0.22
CA PHE A 363 -3.68 18.92 0.91
C PHE A 363 -3.34 19.59 2.25
N GLN A 364 -2.24 20.35 2.33
CA GLN A 364 -1.84 21.05 3.55
C GLN A 364 -2.88 22.10 3.99
N VAL A 365 -3.35 22.92 3.04
CA VAL A 365 -4.30 24.01 3.32
C VAL A 365 -5.68 23.44 3.69
N MET A 366 -6.19 22.49 2.90
CA MET A 366 -7.51 21.90 3.14
C MET A 366 -7.52 21.00 4.36
N GLY A 367 -6.44 20.26 4.62
CA GLY A 367 -6.27 19.47 5.84
C GLY A 367 -6.38 20.34 7.09
N ALA A 368 -5.63 21.45 7.14
CA ALA A 368 -5.70 22.40 8.25
C ALA A 368 -7.10 23.04 8.41
N ALA A 369 -7.77 23.34 7.29
CA ALA A 369 -9.12 23.91 7.30
C ALA A 369 -10.17 22.94 7.86
N ILE A 370 -10.04 21.64 7.59
CA ILE A 370 -10.94 20.60 8.09
C ILE A 370 -10.71 20.37 9.59
N GLU A 371 -9.46 20.24 10.03
CA GLU A 371 -9.10 20.12 11.45
C GLU A 371 -9.61 21.33 12.27
N GLY A 372 -9.51 22.53 11.70
CA GLY A 372 -10.02 23.75 12.32
C GLY A 372 -11.55 23.79 12.47
N ARG A 373 -12.30 23.14 11.56
CA ARG A 373 -13.77 23.05 11.66
C ARG A 373 -14.19 22.04 12.72
N ASP A 374 -13.55 20.88 12.78
CA ASP A 374 -13.87 19.85 13.78
C ASP A 374 -13.62 20.35 15.22
N ARG A 375 -12.57 21.15 15.44
CA ARG A 375 -12.30 21.81 16.73
C ARG A 375 -13.35 22.86 17.14
N ARG A 376 -14.15 23.40 16.22
CA ARG A 376 -15.23 24.34 16.56
C ARG A 376 -16.54 23.62 16.91
N VAL A 377 -16.69 22.36 16.52
CA VAL A 377 -17.89 21.54 16.79
C VAL A 377 -17.81 20.91 18.19
N THR A 378 -16.61 20.68 18.73
CA THR A 378 -16.38 20.33 20.14
C THR A 378 -16.12 21.61 20.94
N PRO A 379 -17.01 22.04 21.85
CA PRO A 379 -16.71 23.17 22.72
C PRO A 379 -15.47 22.82 23.56
N PRO A 380 -14.55 23.75 23.80
CA PRO A 380 -13.54 23.54 24.84
C PRO A 380 -14.29 23.28 26.15
N THR A 381 -14.06 22.11 26.75
CA THR A 381 -14.48 21.84 28.13
C THR A 381 -13.89 22.94 28.99
N GLN A 382 -14.73 23.86 29.45
CA GLN A 382 -14.33 24.86 30.42
C GLN A 382 -13.75 24.12 31.63
N PRO A 383 -12.56 24.50 32.14
CA PRO A 383 -12.10 23.97 33.40
C PRO A 383 -13.13 24.35 34.47
N SER A 384 -13.66 23.34 35.16
CA SER A 384 -14.56 23.49 36.30
C SER A 384 -13.94 24.44 37.33
N SER A 385 -14.40 25.69 37.37
CA SER A 385 -14.24 26.56 38.52
C SER A 385 -15.14 26.04 39.64
N ALA A 386 -14.62 25.11 40.43
CA ALA A 386 -15.23 24.69 41.68
C ALA A 386 -14.22 24.97 42.80
N GLY A 387 -14.54 25.94 43.66
CA GLY A 387 -13.76 26.24 44.85
C GLY A 387 -13.98 27.63 45.44
N GLU A 388 -15.22 28.10 45.52
CA GLU A 388 -15.59 29.05 46.58
C GLU A 388 -15.64 28.29 47.91
N GLY A 389 -15.05 28.87 48.95
CA GLY A 389 -15.19 28.48 50.35
C GLY A 389 -14.70 29.62 51.25
N PRO A 390 -15.35 29.85 52.41
CA PRO A 390 -16.11 31.09 52.61
C PRO A 390 -15.44 32.12 53.54
N ASP A 391 -16.05 33.30 53.51
CA ASP A 391 -15.83 34.46 54.36
C ASP A 391 -16.31 34.23 55.82
N TYR A 392 -15.77 35.07 56.73
CA TYR A 392 -16.14 35.36 58.12
C TYR A 392 -15.40 34.70 59.31
N ALA A 393 -14.89 35.65 60.14
CA ALA A 393 -14.47 35.66 61.56
C ALA A 393 -12.97 35.55 61.86
#